data_AF-A0A356Z8W2-F1
#
_entry.id   AF-A0A356Z8W2-F1
#
_cell.length_a   1.000
_cell.length_b   1.000
_cell.length_c   1.000
_cell.angle_alpha   90.00
_cell.angle_beta   90.00
_cell.angle_gamma   90.00
#
_symmetry.space_group_name_H-M   'P 1'
#
loop_
_entity.id
_entity.type
_entity.pdbx_description
1 polymer ?
#
loop_
_entity_poly.entity_id
_entity_poly.type
_entity_poly.pdbx_seq_one_letter_code
_entity_poly.pdbx_strand_id
1 'polypeptide(L)'
;VPETRHGIEDYYHKTGHCLICDMIKQELEDGSRIVAETEDFLLICPYASRFSYETWIIPRHHTPHFGAITSDQITALASISKQFITAMLDCLDNPSYNLMINTAPVNVQFASAGYHWYIEVAPRFIVTAGLEIGTGYYVNPVAPEISAVMLREYLQQHE
;
A
#
# COMPACT_ATOMS: atom_id res chain seq x y z
N VAL A 1 -2.26 16.33 7.95
CA VAL A 1 -2.97 15.21 7.27
C VAL A 1 -3.46 15.61 5.87
N PRO A 2 -4.02 16.83 5.62
CA PRO A 2 -4.25 17.32 4.26
C PRO A 2 -2.95 17.74 3.54
N GLU A 3 -2.06 18.47 4.23
CA GLU A 3 -0.84 19.04 3.61
C GLU A 3 0.13 17.99 3.04
N THR A 4 0.05 16.75 3.52
CA THR A 4 0.97 15.65 3.16
C THR A 4 0.55 14.88 1.90
N ARG A 5 -0.62 15.16 1.31
CA ARG A 5 -1.11 14.42 0.12
C ARG A 5 -1.36 15.28 -1.12
N HIS A 6 -0.89 16.53 -1.14
CA HIS A 6 -0.98 17.39 -2.33
C HIS A 6 -0.39 16.73 -3.58
N GLY A 7 0.61 15.85 -3.44
CA GLY A 7 1.20 15.15 -4.58
C GLY A 7 0.21 14.34 -5.43
N ILE A 8 -0.82 13.73 -4.82
CA ILE A 8 -1.88 13.00 -5.56
C ILE A 8 -2.72 13.97 -6.38
N GLU A 9 -3.11 15.09 -5.75
CA GLU A 9 -3.93 16.12 -6.37
C GLU A 9 -3.16 16.86 -7.48
N ASP A 10 -1.92 17.27 -7.19
CA ASP A 10 -1.01 17.92 -8.13
C ASP A 10 -0.73 17.04 -9.35
N TYR A 11 -0.55 15.73 -9.15
CA TYR A 11 -0.37 14.79 -10.25
C TYR A 11 -1.62 14.75 -11.13
N TYR A 12 -2.80 14.60 -10.52
CA TYR A 12 -4.07 14.58 -11.24
C TYR A 12 -4.32 15.89 -12.02
N HIS A 13 -4.07 17.06 -11.43
CA HIS A 13 -4.22 18.35 -12.11
C HIS A 13 -3.25 18.51 -13.29
N LYS A 14 -2.06 17.90 -13.23
CA LYS A 14 -1.04 17.98 -14.29
C LYS A 14 -1.27 16.97 -15.42
N THR A 15 -1.71 15.76 -15.10
CA THR A 15 -1.78 14.64 -16.07
C THR A 15 -3.21 14.28 -16.47
N GLY A 16 -4.20 14.62 -15.65
CA GLY A 16 -5.58 14.15 -15.77
C GLY A 16 -5.78 12.69 -15.33
N HIS A 17 -4.74 12.03 -14.82
CA HIS A 17 -4.76 10.61 -14.44
C HIS A 17 -4.57 10.43 -12.93
N CYS A 18 -5.10 9.34 -12.40
CA CYS A 18 -4.88 8.95 -11.01
C CYS A 18 -3.48 8.36 -10.84
N LEU A 19 -2.68 8.95 -9.94
CA LEU A 19 -1.31 8.50 -9.65
C LEU A 19 -1.25 7.01 -9.30
N ILE A 20 -2.14 6.53 -8.44
CA ILE A 20 -2.14 5.14 -7.98
C ILE A 20 -2.54 4.19 -9.12
N CYS A 21 -3.43 4.60 -10.03
CA CYS A 21 -3.75 3.78 -11.21
C CYS A 21 -2.56 3.63 -12.15
N ASP A 22 -1.81 4.71 -12.37
CA ASP A 22 -0.59 4.66 -13.16
C ASP A 22 0.49 3.80 -12.47
N MET A 23 0.60 3.89 -11.14
CA MET A 23 1.46 3.00 -10.35
C MET A 23 1.04 1.53 -10.50
N ILE A 24 -0.25 1.19 -10.36
CA ILE A 24 -0.74 -0.19 -10.56
C ILE A 24 -0.31 -0.71 -11.93
N LYS A 25 -0.49 0.09 -12.98
CA LYS A 25 -0.10 -0.29 -14.34
C LYS A 25 1.41 -0.56 -14.44
N GLN A 26 2.23 0.33 -13.90
CA GLN A 26 3.69 0.18 -13.91
C GLN A 26 4.14 -1.05 -13.11
N GLU A 27 3.54 -1.30 -11.95
CA GLU A 27 3.88 -2.46 -11.11
C GLU A 27 3.46 -3.78 -11.78
N LEU A 28 2.33 -3.80 -12.50
CA LEU A 28 1.91 -4.97 -13.30
C LEU A 28 2.84 -5.24 -14.50
N GLU A 29 3.43 -4.20 -15.09
CA GLU A 29 4.39 -4.34 -16.18
C GLU A 29 5.76 -4.86 -15.70
N ASP A 30 6.23 -4.41 -14.52
CA ASP A 30 7.54 -4.75 -13.97
C ASP A 30 7.54 -6.03 -13.12
N GLY A 31 6.53 -6.20 -12.27
CA GLY A 31 6.30 -7.38 -11.42
C GLY A 31 7.30 -7.60 -10.27
N SER A 32 8.39 -6.82 -10.19
CA SER A 32 9.45 -7.05 -9.20
C SER A 32 8.99 -6.81 -7.76
N ARG A 33 8.07 -5.85 -7.56
CA ARG A 33 7.55 -5.44 -6.24
C ARG A 33 6.13 -5.94 -5.94
N ILE A 34 5.56 -6.79 -6.79
CA ILE A 34 4.26 -7.42 -6.53
C ILE A 34 4.42 -8.56 -5.52
N VAL A 35 3.66 -8.48 -4.43
CA VAL A 35 3.54 -9.53 -3.42
C VAL A 35 2.46 -10.53 -3.82
N ALA A 36 1.28 -10.03 -4.22
CA ALA A 36 0.13 -10.85 -4.60
C ALA A 36 -0.77 -10.11 -5.59
N GLU A 37 -1.44 -10.85 -6.47
CA GLU A 37 -2.48 -10.34 -7.34
C GLU A 37 -3.74 -11.20 -7.19
N THR A 38 -4.87 -10.54 -6.98
CA THR A 38 -6.20 -11.17 -6.95
C THR A 38 -7.11 -10.50 -7.98
N GLU A 39 -8.34 -10.98 -8.11
CA GLU A 39 -9.34 -10.36 -9.00
C GLU A 39 -9.61 -8.90 -8.62
N ASP A 40 -9.76 -8.61 -7.32
CA ASP A 40 -10.15 -7.28 -6.84
C ASP A 40 -8.98 -6.43 -6.32
N PHE A 41 -7.90 -7.04 -5.84
CA PHE A 41 -6.82 -6.35 -5.13
C PHE A 41 -5.43 -6.71 -5.66
N LEU A 42 -4.53 -5.72 -5.62
CA LEU A 42 -3.11 -5.86 -5.87
C LEU A 42 -2.34 -5.52 -4.59
N LEU A 43 -1.39 -6.38 -4.22
CA LEU A 43 -0.47 -6.16 -3.11
C LEU A 43 0.92 -5.83 -3.63
N ILE A 44 1.46 -4.69 -3.25
CA ILE A 44 2.80 -4.24 -3.66
C ILE A 44 3.63 -3.78 -2.47
N CYS A 45 4.95 -3.94 -2.55
CA CYS A 45 5.88 -3.14 -1.77
C CYS A 45 6.18 -1.85 -2.54
N PRO A 46 5.75 -0.66 -2.09
CA PRO A 46 5.93 0.55 -2.89
C PRO A 46 7.41 0.88 -3.11
N TYR A 47 7.76 1.36 -4.31
CA TYR A 47 9.13 1.77 -4.66
C TYR A 47 9.73 2.75 -3.64
N ALA A 48 8.92 3.69 -3.14
CA ALA A 48 9.31 4.67 -2.13
C ALA A 48 8.80 4.29 -0.72
N SER A 49 8.96 3.03 -0.32
CA SER A 49 8.60 2.54 1.02
C SER A 49 9.41 3.26 2.11
N ARG A 50 8.71 3.70 3.15
CA ARG A 50 9.30 4.35 4.34
C ARG A 50 9.74 3.32 5.37
N PHE A 51 9.03 2.18 5.42
CA PHE A 51 9.28 1.11 6.37
C PHE A 51 9.70 -0.16 5.66
N SER A 52 10.58 -0.95 6.29
CA SER A 52 10.93 -2.27 5.78
C SER A 52 9.70 -3.17 5.73
N TYR A 53 9.53 -3.88 4.61
CA TYR A 53 8.36 -4.74 4.36
C TYR A 53 7.02 -3.99 4.35
N GLU A 54 7.04 -2.67 4.17
CA GLU A 54 5.81 -1.90 3.91
C GLU A 54 5.11 -2.49 2.68
N THR A 55 3.83 -2.81 2.84
CA THR A 55 3.01 -3.40 1.77
C THR A 55 1.69 -2.66 1.67
N TRP A 56 1.28 -2.35 0.45
CA TRP A 56 0.02 -1.71 0.16
C TRP A 56 -0.96 -2.72 -0.42
N ILE A 57 -2.17 -2.77 0.11
CA ILE A 57 -3.31 -3.49 -0.47
C ILE A 57 -4.16 -2.45 -1.22
N ILE A 58 -4.20 -2.55 -2.54
CA ILE A 58 -4.79 -1.55 -3.44
C ILE A 58 -5.91 -2.21 -4.23
N PRO A 59 -7.13 -1.65 -4.30
CA PRO A 59 -8.14 -2.16 -5.21
C PRO A 59 -7.68 -1.93 -6.66
N ARG A 60 -7.93 -2.91 -7.53
CA ARG A 60 -7.54 -2.82 -8.94
C ARG A 60 -8.42 -1.83 -9.70
N HIS A 61 -9.67 -1.72 -9.28
CA HIS A 61 -10.62 -0.77 -9.83
C HIS A 61 -10.53 0.56 -9.08
N HIS A 62 -10.36 1.63 -9.84
CA HIS A 62 -10.28 2.99 -9.31
C HIS A 62 -11.49 3.29 -8.43
N THR A 63 -11.24 3.44 -7.14
CA THR A 63 -12.22 3.92 -6.17
C THR A 63 -11.55 4.90 -5.22
N PRO A 64 -12.06 6.13 -5.07
CA PRO A 64 -11.44 7.14 -4.21
C PRO A 64 -11.69 6.91 -2.72
N HIS A 65 -12.84 6.34 -2.38
CA HIS A 65 -13.29 6.20 -0.99
C HIS A 65 -13.35 4.73 -0.57
N PHE A 66 -12.72 4.41 0.56
CA PHE A 66 -12.81 3.08 1.17
C PHE A 66 -14.26 2.68 1.46
N GLY A 67 -15.09 3.64 1.88
CA GLY A 67 -16.51 3.40 2.16
C GLY A 67 -17.37 3.05 0.93
N ALA A 68 -16.83 3.13 -0.29
CA ALA A 68 -17.52 2.73 -1.51
C ALA A 68 -17.30 1.25 -1.89
N ILE A 69 -16.58 0.50 -1.06
CA ILE A 69 -16.30 -0.93 -1.26
C ILE A 69 -17.60 -1.75 -1.28
N THR A 70 -17.70 -2.71 -2.21
CA THR A 70 -18.87 -3.60 -2.31
C THR A 70 -18.80 -4.76 -1.32
N SER A 71 -19.93 -5.43 -1.06
CA SER A 71 -19.97 -6.60 -0.17
C SER A 71 -19.04 -7.73 -0.62
N ASP A 72 -18.94 -7.95 -1.93
CA ASP A 72 -18.05 -8.99 -2.50
C ASP A 72 -16.58 -8.58 -2.30
N GLN A 73 -16.25 -7.32 -2.57
CA GLN A 73 -14.91 -6.78 -2.33
C GLN A 73 -14.53 -6.79 -0.85
N ILE A 74 -15.47 -6.63 0.08
CA ILE A 74 -15.20 -6.76 1.52
C ILE A 74 -14.75 -8.19 1.84
N THR A 75 -15.40 -9.19 1.25
CA THR A 75 -15.06 -10.60 1.48
C THR A 75 -13.71 -10.94 0.85
N ALA A 76 -13.45 -10.48 -0.38
CA ALA A 76 -12.16 -10.61 -1.04
C ALA A 76 -11.05 -9.91 -0.23
N LEU A 77 -11.28 -8.69 0.23
CA LEU A 77 -10.34 -7.92 1.05
C LEU A 77 -10.02 -8.63 2.37
N ALA A 78 -11.04 -9.14 3.06
CA ALA A 78 -10.86 -9.86 4.31
C ALA A 78 -10.02 -11.14 4.12
N SER A 79 -10.27 -11.87 3.02
CA SER A 79 -9.51 -13.07 2.67
C SER A 79 -8.04 -12.74 2.42
N ILE A 80 -7.74 -11.83 1.48
CA ILE A 80 -6.35 -11.52 1.13
C ILE A 80 -5.60 -10.83 2.27
N SER A 81 -6.27 -9.98 3.06
CA SER A 81 -5.66 -9.34 4.23
C SER A 81 -5.27 -10.37 5.29
N LYS A 82 -6.13 -11.36 5.54
CA LYS A 82 -5.84 -12.43 6.50
C LYS A 82 -4.64 -13.27 6.03
N GLN A 83 -4.66 -13.72 4.77
CA GLN A 83 -3.56 -14.50 4.20
C GLN A 83 -2.24 -13.73 4.27
N PHE A 84 -2.25 -12.47 3.84
CA PHE A 84 -1.08 -11.62 3.86
C PHE A 84 -0.54 -11.36 5.27
N ILE A 85 -1.41 -11.02 6.23
CA ILE A 85 -0.97 -10.77 7.60
C ILE A 85 -0.40 -12.04 8.22
N THR A 86 -1.03 -13.21 8.02
CA THR A 86 -0.50 -14.48 8.51
C THR A 86 0.89 -14.76 7.91
N ALA A 87 1.03 -14.67 6.59
CA ALA A 87 2.30 -14.88 5.92
C ALA A 87 3.39 -13.89 6.37
N MET A 88 3.02 -12.61 6.58
CA MET A 88 3.94 -11.58 7.08
C MET A 88 4.38 -11.86 8.52
N LEU A 89 3.46 -12.29 9.39
CA LEU A 89 3.79 -12.66 10.76
C LEU A 89 4.74 -13.86 10.80
N ASP A 90 4.51 -14.88 9.97
CA ASP A 90 5.35 -16.07 9.93
C ASP A 90 6.71 -15.79 9.28
N CYS A 91 6.74 -14.95 8.23
CA CYS A 91 7.96 -14.54 7.53
C CYS A 91 8.91 -13.72 8.42
N LEU A 92 8.35 -12.88 9.30
CA LEU A 92 9.11 -11.85 10.00
C LEU A 92 9.19 -12.05 11.53
N ASP A 93 8.95 -13.27 12.01
CA ASP A 93 9.01 -13.65 13.43
C ASP A 93 8.04 -12.83 14.32
N ASN A 94 6.77 -12.79 13.90
CA ASN A 94 5.64 -12.19 14.61
C ASN A 94 5.87 -10.71 15.03
N PRO A 95 6.14 -9.79 14.09
CA PRO A 95 6.43 -8.41 14.41
C PRO A 95 5.17 -7.64 14.83
N SER A 96 5.37 -6.58 15.62
CA SER A 96 4.35 -5.54 15.76
C SER A 96 4.18 -4.79 14.44
N TYR A 97 2.96 -4.44 14.05
CA TYR A 97 2.68 -3.73 12.80
C TYR A 97 1.59 -2.68 12.97
N ASN A 98 1.57 -1.71 12.06
CA ASN A 98 0.47 -0.76 11.91
C ASN A 98 -0.33 -1.08 10.65
N LEU A 99 -1.64 -0.86 10.69
CA LEU A 99 -2.53 -0.93 9.54
C LEU A 99 -3.25 0.41 9.40
N MET A 100 -3.12 1.04 8.23
CA MET A 100 -3.61 2.40 7.99
C MET A 100 -4.44 2.43 6.72
N ILE A 101 -5.66 2.99 6.79
CA ILE A 101 -6.52 3.17 5.61
C ILE A 101 -6.26 4.57 5.05
N ASN A 102 -5.73 4.62 3.84
CA ASN A 102 -5.50 5.85 3.09
C ASN A 102 -6.69 6.05 2.14
N THR A 103 -7.70 6.82 2.56
CA THR A 103 -8.90 7.13 1.74
C THR A 103 -8.97 8.61 1.39
N ALA A 104 -9.71 8.96 0.33
CA ALA A 104 -9.98 10.35 -0.05
C ALA A 104 -10.70 11.12 1.08
N PRO A 105 -10.40 12.42 1.28
CA PRO A 105 -11.04 13.25 2.29
C PRO A 105 -12.54 13.44 1.98
N VAL A 106 -13.35 13.57 3.03
CA VAL A 106 -14.79 13.86 2.91
C VAL A 106 -15.04 15.36 2.78
N ASN A 107 -16.13 15.74 2.11
CA ASN A 107 -16.58 17.14 1.97
C ASN A 107 -15.60 18.08 1.25
N VAL A 108 -14.77 17.56 0.35
CA VAL A 108 -13.85 18.35 -0.48
C VAL A 108 -14.29 18.24 -1.95
N GLN A 109 -14.60 19.38 -2.58
CA GLN A 109 -14.90 19.43 -4.02
C GLN A 109 -13.63 19.00 -4.78
N PHE A 110 -13.77 18.11 -5.78
CA PHE A 110 -12.69 17.54 -6.61
C PHE A 110 -11.79 16.46 -5.97
N ALA A 111 -12.01 16.08 -4.70
CA ALA A 111 -11.24 15.01 -4.07
C ALA A 111 -11.51 13.59 -4.62
N SER A 112 -12.48 13.41 -5.52
CA SER A 112 -12.90 12.08 -5.97
C SER A 112 -12.15 11.55 -7.19
N ALA A 113 -11.59 12.39 -8.06
CA ALA A 113 -11.09 11.93 -9.35
C ALA A 113 -9.59 11.55 -9.34
N GLY A 114 -8.78 12.24 -8.54
CA GLY A 114 -7.36 11.95 -8.40
C GLY A 114 -7.02 10.90 -7.35
N TYR A 115 -7.86 10.76 -6.32
CA TYR A 115 -7.61 9.87 -5.20
C TYR A 115 -8.01 8.42 -5.51
N HIS A 116 -7.27 7.49 -4.92
CA HIS A 116 -7.52 6.07 -4.99
C HIS A 116 -7.14 5.50 -3.64
N TRP A 117 -8.09 4.87 -2.95
CA TRP A 117 -7.83 4.39 -1.60
C TRP A 117 -6.92 3.16 -1.61
N TYR A 118 -6.15 2.98 -0.55
CA TYR A 118 -5.36 1.77 -0.31
C TYR A 118 -5.17 1.57 1.20
N ILE A 119 -4.87 0.33 1.60
CA ILE A 119 -4.44 0.01 2.96
C ILE A 119 -2.93 -0.11 2.98
N GLU A 120 -2.29 0.56 3.92
CA GLU A 120 -0.86 0.44 4.19
C GLU A 120 -0.66 -0.45 5.41
N VAL A 121 0.09 -1.54 5.24
CA VAL A 121 0.55 -2.41 6.33
C VAL A 121 2.05 -2.15 6.51
N ALA A 122 2.43 -1.73 7.71
CA ALA A 122 3.80 -1.33 8.03
C ALA A 122 4.30 -2.07 9.29
N PRO A 123 5.10 -3.14 9.12
CA PRO A 123 5.82 -3.78 10.22
C PRO A 123 6.77 -2.80 10.92
N ARG A 124 6.88 -2.90 12.25
CA ARG A 124 7.67 -1.98 13.09
C ARG A 124 8.98 -2.62 13.53
N PHE A 125 10.02 -2.51 12.70
CA PHE A 125 11.37 -2.95 13.06
C PHE A 125 12.27 -1.84 13.58
N ILE A 126 12.07 -0.62 13.10
CA ILE A 126 12.96 0.51 13.36
C ILE A 126 12.24 1.51 14.27
N VAL A 127 12.91 1.85 15.37
CA VAL A 127 12.50 2.97 16.22
C VAL A 127 12.94 4.25 15.54
N THR A 128 11.98 5.12 15.19
CA THR A 128 12.21 6.45 14.62
C THR A 128 13.18 7.21 15.52
N ALA A 129 14.34 7.60 14.99
CA ALA A 129 15.41 8.23 15.74
C ALA A 129 15.54 9.72 15.40
N GLY A 130 16.63 10.36 15.85
CA GLY A 130 16.84 11.79 15.68
C GLY A 130 16.88 12.26 14.23
N LEU A 131 17.32 11.41 13.29
CA LEU A 131 17.35 11.74 11.86
C LEU A 131 15.93 11.84 11.30
N GLU A 132 15.13 10.79 11.49
CA GLU A 132 13.76 10.72 10.99
C GLU A 132 12.89 11.81 11.62
N ILE A 133 13.01 12.01 12.94
CA ILE A 133 12.26 13.03 13.68
C ILE A 133 12.69 14.44 13.24
N GLY A 134 13.99 14.68 13.08
CA GLY A 134 14.53 16.01 12.79
C GLY A 134 14.38 16.44 11.34
N THR A 135 14.35 15.49 10.39
CA THR A 135 14.40 15.80 8.95
C THR A 135 13.17 15.32 8.17
N GLY A 136 12.42 14.34 8.69
CA GLY A 136 11.36 13.67 7.94
C GLY A 136 11.85 12.68 6.88
N TYR A 137 13.17 12.47 6.74
CA TYR A 137 13.72 11.41 5.88
C TYR A 137 13.75 10.08 6.61
N TYR A 138 13.30 9.03 5.93
CA TYR A 138 13.25 7.66 6.45
C TYR A 138 14.39 6.84 5.87
N VAL A 139 15.07 6.07 6.72
CA VAL A 139 16.07 5.09 6.30
C VAL A 139 15.41 3.71 6.28
N ASN A 140 15.21 3.17 5.08
CA ASN A 140 14.77 1.79 4.90
C ASN A 140 15.97 0.89 4.54
N PRO A 141 16.42 -0.01 5.44
CA PRO A 141 17.55 -0.90 5.17
C PRO A 141 17.23 -2.05 4.22
N VAL A 142 15.95 -2.30 3.91
CA VAL A 142 15.52 -3.39 3.02
C VAL A 142 14.88 -2.79 1.77
N ALA A 143 15.47 -3.07 0.60
CA ALA A 143 14.90 -2.63 -0.67
C ALA A 143 13.51 -3.26 -0.89
N PRO A 144 12.52 -2.51 -1.42
CA PRO A 144 11.16 -3.01 -1.60
C PRO A 144 11.09 -4.23 -2.53
N GLU A 145 12.00 -4.36 -3.49
CA GLU A 145 12.12 -5.53 -4.36
C GLU A 145 12.47 -6.80 -3.57
N ILE A 146 13.35 -6.67 -2.57
CA ILE A 146 13.74 -7.79 -1.70
C ILE A 146 12.58 -8.13 -0.75
N SER A 147 11.92 -7.12 -0.18
CA SER A 147 10.74 -7.31 0.66
C SER A 147 9.63 -8.05 -0.09
N ALA A 148 9.35 -7.66 -1.34
CA ALA A 148 8.30 -8.28 -2.15
C ALA A 148 8.58 -9.75 -2.46
N VAL A 149 9.83 -10.10 -2.81
CA VAL A 149 10.23 -11.49 -3.05
C VAL A 149 9.99 -12.34 -1.80
N MET A 150 10.49 -11.91 -0.64
CA MET A 150 10.34 -12.65 0.62
C MET A 150 8.87 -12.85 1.00
N LEU A 151 8.07 -11.78 0.98
CA LEU A 151 6.66 -11.85 1.36
C LEU A 151 5.85 -12.73 0.40
N ARG A 152 6.15 -12.67 -0.90
CA ARG A 152 5.51 -13.51 -1.92
C ARG A 152 5.80 -14.99 -1.73
N GLU A 153 7.05 -15.36 -1.44
CA GLU A 153 7.45 -16.75 -1.19
C GLU A 153 6.73 -17.34 0.02
N TYR A 154 6.57 -16.58 1.09
CA TYR A 154 5.83 -17.01 2.27
C TYR A 154 4.33 -17.07 2.02
N LEU A 155 3.76 -16.10 1.30
CA LEU A 155 2.33 -16.09 1.00
C LEU A 155 1.89 -17.35 0.23
N GLN A 156 2.70 -17.78 -0.76
CA GLN A 156 2.45 -19.00 -1.54
C GLN A 156 2.52 -20.30 -0.71
N GLN A 157 3.12 -20.28 0.48
CA GLN A 157 3.14 -21.43 1.40
C GLN A 157 1.85 -21.54 2.24
N HIS A 158 1.06 -20.46 2.29
CA HIS A 158 -0.17 -20.36 3.07
C HIS A 158 -1.46 -20.38 2.21
N GLU A 159 -1.33 -20.55 0.89
CA GLU A 159 -2.44 -20.85 -0.04
C GLU A 159 -2.84 -22.34 0.03
#